data_AF-W4CS47-F1
#
_entry.id   AF-W4CS47-F1
#
_cell.length_a   1.000
_cell.length_b   1.000
_cell.length_c   1.000
_cell.angle_alpha   90.00
_cell.angle_beta   90.00
_cell.angle_gamma   90.00
#
_symmetry.space_group_name_H-M   'P 1'
#
loop_
_entity.id
_entity.type
_entity.pdbx_description
1 polymer ?
#
loop_
_entity_poly.entity_id
_entity_poly.type
_entity_poly.pdbx_seq_one_letter_code
_entity_poly.pdbx_strand_id
1 'polypeptide(L)'
;MDKRVEEIIASLEAISIKIVVPLRKKVINKTAFSELFGLMSELQKLLTNEKWIQKELVEILFHIYTQLDVQAGYVKEEKVKNEFTAYLTKMRSKMREIFGKRVQDTEEISVQELIDNSDFANLQEIMDEFKKLYE
;
A
#
# COMPACT_ATOMS: atom_id res chain seq x y z
N MET A 1 4.77 9.66 16.31
CA MET A 1 4.36 8.41 15.65
C MET A 1 4.34 7.33 16.70
N ASP A 2 3.45 6.34 16.56
CA ASP A 2 3.37 5.25 17.53
C ASP A 2 4.66 4.40 17.49
N LYS A 3 5.35 4.28 18.64
CA LYS A 3 6.55 3.46 18.82
C LYS A 3 6.34 2.02 18.33
N ARG A 4 5.12 1.50 18.47
CA ARG A 4 4.78 0.16 18.01
C ARG A 4 4.84 0.03 16.49
N VAL A 5 4.49 1.08 15.74
CA VAL A 5 4.58 1.07 14.28
C VAL A 5 6.04 0.99 13.84
N GLU A 6 6.95 1.71 14.50
CA GLU A 6 8.39 1.66 14.24
C GLU A 6 8.97 0.26 14.53
N GLU A 7 8.58 -0.37 15.64
CA GLU A 7 8.96 -1.75 15.96
C GLU A 7 8.47 -2.76 14.91
N ILE A 8 7.25 -2.57 14.40
CA ILE A 8 6.71 -3.41 13.33
C ILE A 8 7.50 -3.21 12.04
N ILE A 9 7.86 -1.99 11.67
CA ILE A 9 8.67 -1.72 10.47
C ILE A 9 10.02 -2.44 10.55
N ALA A 10 10.75 -2.32 11.65
CA ALA A 10 12.00 -3.05 11.85
C ALA A 10 11.81 -4.58 11.77
N SER A 11 10.69 -5.09 12.30
CA SER A 11 10.35 -6.51 12.20
C SER A 11 10.06 -6.94 10.76
N LEU A 12 9.38 -6.09 9.97
CA LEU A 12 9.08 -6.32 8.57
C LEU A 12 10.34 -6.33 7.70
N GLU A 13 11.30 -5.46 7.97
CA GLU A 13 12.61 -5.49 7.29
C GLU A 13 13.30 -6.85 7.47
N ALA A 14 13.37 -7.33 8.72
CA ALA A 14 13.98 -8.63 9.03
C ALA A 14 13.23 -9.80 8.37
N ILE A 15 11.90 -9.74 8.35
CA ILE A 15 11.05 -10.77 7.73
C ILE A 15 11.16 -10.74 6.20
N SER A 16 11.36 -9.57 5.59
CA SER A 16 11.49 -9.41 4.14
C SER A 16 12.57 -10.32 3.56
N ILE A 17 13.76 -10.39 4.20
CA ILE A 17 14.85 -11.27 3.78
C ILE A 17 14.42 -12.75 3.87
N LYS A 18 13.76 -13.14 4.96
CA LYS A 18 13.28 -14.52 5.19
C LYS A 18 12.21 -14.96 4.20
N ILE A 19 11.56 -14.01 3.52
CA ILE A 19 10.57 -14.26 2.46
C ILE A 19 11.22 -14.22 1.09
N VAL A 20 11.89 -13.12 0.74
CA VAL A 20 12.39 -12.86 -0.62
C VAL A 20 13.45 -13.88 -1.05
N VAL A 21 14.33 -14.30 -0.13
CA VAL A 21 15.38 -15.28 -0.46
C VAL A 21 14.78 -16.64 -0.88
N PRO A 22 13.87 -17.27 -0.10
CA PRO A 22 13.14 -18.46 -0.55
C PRO A 22 12.34 -18.28 -1.84
N LEU A 23 11.71 -17.12 -2.04
CA LEU A 23 10.91 -16.86 -3.25
C LEU A 23 11.72 -16.97 -4.54
N ARG A 24 13.00 -16.57 -4.55
CA ARG A 24 13.89 -16.75 -5.72
C ARG A 24 14.06 -18.21 -6.13
N LYS A 25 13.90 -19.13 -5.17
CA LYS A 25 13.90 -20.59 -5.37
C LYS A 25 12.49 -21.16 -5.56
N LYS A 26 11.47 -20.30 -5.69
CA LYS A 26 10.07 -20.66 -5.89
C LYS A 26 9.50 -21.43 -4.70
N VAL A 27 10.00 -21.14 -3.51
CA VAL A 27 9.56 -21.74 -2.25
C VAL A 27 8.87 -20.69 -1.39
N ILE A 28 7.69 -21.02 -0.88
CA ILE A 28 6.98 -20.20 0.10
C ILE A 28 7.45 -20.56 1.51
N ASN A 29 8.05 -19.59 2.20
CA ASN A 29 8.32 -19.70 3.64
C ASN A 29 7.04 -19.37 4.43
N LYS A 30 6.25 -20.40 4.73
CA LYS A 30 4.94 -20.27 5.39
C LYS A 30 5.02 -19.57 6.74
N THR A 31 6.05 -19.88 7.53
CA THR A 31 6.26 -19.26 8.85
C THR A 31 6.49 -17.76 8.71
N ALA A 32 7.39 -17.34 7.82
CA ALA A 32 7.68 -15.92 7.60
C ALA A 32 6.47 -15.16 7.04
N PHE A 33 5.68 -15.77 6.13
CA PHE A 33 4.44 -15.15 5.67
C PHE A 33 3.36 -15.09 6.76
N SER A 34 3.29 -16.09 7.64
CA SER A 34 2.37 -16.05 8.78
C SER A 34 2.71 -14.89 9.72
N GLU A 35 3.99 -14.69 10.02
CA GLU A 35 4.49 -13.55 10.80
C GLU A 35 4.16 -12.22 10.10
N LEU A 36 4.46 -12.11 8.79
CA LEU A 36 4.12 -10.94 7.97
C LEU A 36 2.62 -10.58 8.07
N PHE A 37 1.74 -11.56 7.87
CA PHE A 37 0.29 -11.30 7.91
C PHE A 37 -0.22 -10.95 9.31
N GLY A 38 0.42 -11.47 10.35
CA GLY A 38 0.19 -11.06 11.74
C GLY A 38 0.49 -9.58 11.92
N LEU A 39 1.71 -9.16 11.53
CA LEU A 39 2.14 -7.77 11.61
C LEU A 39 1.28 -6.82 10.76
N MET A 40 0.89 -7.22 9.55
CA MET A 40 -0.02 -6.43 8.72
C MET A 40 -1.39 -6.24 9.36
N SER A 41 -1.91 -7.26 10.05
CA SER A 41 -3.20 -7.17 10.75
C SER A 41 -3.11 -6.28 12.00
N GLU A 42 -1.95 -6.23 12.65
CA GLU A 42 -1.68 -5.28 13.73
C GLU A 42 -1.55 -3.85 13.20
N LEU A 43 -0.77 -3.65 12.12
CA LEU A 43 -0.63 -2.36 11.43
C LEU A 43 -1.96 -1.78 11.01
N GLN A 44 -2.86 -2.58 10.47
CA GLN A 44 -4.20 -2.13 10.09
C GLN A 44 -4.92 -1.43 11.27
N LYS A 45 -4.81 -1.97 12.48
CA LYS A 45 -5.45 -1.41 13.68
C LYS A 45 -4.78 -0.12 14.12
N LEU A 46 -3.45 -0.11 14.16
CA LEU A 46 -2.66 1.06 14.58
C LEU A 46 -2.80 2.23 13.59
N LEU A 47 -2.88 1.92 12.30
CA LEU A 47 -3.00 2.90 11.24
C LEU A 47 -4.46 3.23 10.89
N THR A 48 -5.48 2.78 11.63
CA THR A 48 -6.87 3.10 11.25
C THR A 48 -7.15 4.61 11.30
N ASN A 49 -6.55 5.34 12.26
CA ASN A 49 -6.80 6.78 12.49
C ASN A 49 -5.60 7.68 12.19
N GLU A 50 -4.49 7.10 11.74
CA GLU A 50 -3.32 7.89 11.35
C GLU A 50 -3.63 8.65 10.05
N LYS A 51 -3.09 9.86 9.87
CA LYS A 51 -3.27 10.61 8.62
C LYS A 51 -2.23 10.24 7.57
N TRP A 52 -1.04 9.89 8.03
CA TRP A 52 0.12 9.62 7.17
C TRP A 52 0.62 8.20 7.37
N ILE A 53 1.20 7.63 6.33
CA ILE A 53 1.83 6.32 6.36
C ILE A 53 3.29 6.52 6.01
N GLN A 54 4.18 5.89 6.78
CA GLN A 54 5.61 5.96 6.52
C GLN A 54 5.93 5.35 5.15
N LYS A 55 6.74 6.06 4.37
CA LYS A 55 7.22 5.62 3.06
C LYS A 55 7.90 4.25 3.15
N GLU A 56 8.73 4.06 4.17
CA GLU A 56 9.47 2.83 4.42
C GLU A 56 8.55 1.61 4.56
N LEU A 57 7.44 1.73 5.29
CA LEU A 57 6.44 0.67 5.42
C LEU A 57 5.87 0.28 4.04
N VAL A 58 5.54 1.26 3.22
CA VAL A 58 5.01 1.04 1.86
C VAL A 58 6.06 0.33 1.01
N GLU A 59 7.31 0.79 1.05
CA GLU A 59 8.43 0.22 0.30
C GLU A 59 8.66 -1.27 0.64
N ILE A 60 8.69 -1.61 1.93
CA ILE A 60 8.91 -3.00 2.37
C ILE A 60 7.77 -3.92 1.89
N LEU A 61 6.52 -3.52 2.13
CA LEU A 61 5.36 -4.34 1.78
C LEU A 61 5.22 -4.48 0.26
N PHE A 62 5.48 -3.40 -0.49
CA PHE A 62 5.46 -3.42 -1.94
C PHE A 62 6.61 -4.26 -2.53
N HIS A 63 7.80 -4.23 -1.92
CA HIS A 63 8.92 -5.08 -2.32
C HIS A 63 8.56 -6.56 -2.18
N ILE A 64 8.03 -6.97 -1.03
CA ILE A 64 7.63 -8.37 -0.79
C ILE A 64 6.56 -8.79 -1.79
N TYR A 65 5.52 -7.97 -1.97
CA TYR A 65 4.45 -8.24 -2.94
C TYR A 65 4.99 -8.43 -4.36
N THR A 66 5.83 -7.52 -4.82
CA THR A 66 6.40 -7.56 -6.17
C THR A 66 7.28 -8.79 -6.37
N GLN A 67 8.10 -9.14 -5.37
CA GLN A 67 8.92 -10.36 -5.45
C GLN A 67 8.04 -11.62 -5.52
N LEU A 68 6.94 -11.66 -4.76
CA LEU A 68 6.00 -12.77 -4.83
C LEU A 68 5.33 -12.87 -6.21
N ASP A 69 4.90 -11.74 -6.79
CA ASP A 69 4.21 -11.68 -8.08
C ASP A 69 5.12 -12.08 -9.24
N VAL A 70 6.33 -11.51 -9.26
CA VAL A 70 7.37 -11.84 -10.24
C VAL A 70 7.71 -13.33 -10.18
N GLN A 71 7.93 -13.90 -8.98
CA GLN A 71 8.29 -15.31 -8.86
C GLN A 71 7.13 -16.24 -9.22
N ALA A 72 5.89 -15.86 -8.92
CA ALA A 72 4.69 -16.61 -9.34
C ALA A 72 4.62 -16.76 -10.87
N GLY A 73 5.01 -15.71 -11.62
CA GLY A 73 5.06 -15.74 -13.08
C GLY A 73 6.02 -16.78 -13.67
N TYR A 74 7.00 -17.25 -12.89
CA TYR A 74 7.97 -18.28 -13.30
C TYR A 74 7.63 -19.70 -12.80
N VAL A 75 6.55 -19.87 -12.03
CA VAL A 75 6.14 -21.19 -11.52
C VAL A 75 5.39 -21.96 -12.61
N LYS A 76 5.92 -23.13 -12.97
CA LYS A 76 5.32 -24.02 -13.98
C LYS A 76 4.38 -25.07 -13.38
N GLU A 77 4.66 -25.53 -12.17
CA GLU A 77 3.87 -26.56 -11.52
C GLU A 77 2.56 -25.96 -10.98
N GLU A 78 1.42 -26.46 -11.45
CA GLU A 78 0.10 -25.89 -11.13
C GLU A 78 -0.18 -25.87 -9.62
N LYS A 79 0.22 -26.91 -8.89
CA LYS A 79 0.05 -26.97 -7.43
C LYS A 79 0.82 -25.84 -6.73
N VAL A 80 2.05 -25.59 -7.15
CA VAL A 80 2.89 -24.52 -6.58
C VAL A 80 2.34 -23.16 -7.01
N LYS A 81 1.87 -23.03 -8.25
CA LYS A 81 1.25 -21.81 -8.77
C LYS A 81 0.01 -21.42 -7.98
N ASN A 82 -0.83 -22.40 -7.64
CA ASN A 82 -2.01 -22.19 -6.78
C ASN A 82 -1.62 -21.70 -5.37
N GLU A 83 -0.54 -22.24 -4.81
CA GLU A 83 -0.01 -21.77 -3.54
C GLU A 83 0.43 -20.30 -3.62
N PHE A 84 1.27 -19.94 -4.61
CA PHE A 84 1.68 -18.55 -4.85
C PHE A 84 0.47 -17.60 -5.04
N THR A 85 -0.52 -18.03 -5.81
CA THR A 85 -1.74 -17.26 -6.08
C THR A 85 -2.53 -16.99 -4.79
N ALA A 86 -2.60 -17.96 -3.87
CA ALA A 86 -3.25 -17.76 -2.57
C ALA A 86 -2.53 -16.70 -1.72
N TYR A 87 -1.19 -16.73 -1.66
CA TYR A 87 -0.42 -15.72 -0.94
C TYR A 87 -0.51 -14.33 -1.59
N LEU A 88 -0.50 -14.25 -2.93
CA LEU A 88 -0.70 -12.99 -3.65
C LEU A 88 -2.06 -12.37 -3.34
N THR A 89 -3.11 -13.18 -3.37
CA THR A 89 -4.48 -12.73 -3.08
C THR A 89 -4.58 -12.21 -1.65
N LYS A 90 -3.99 -12.93 -0.69
CA LYS A 90 -3.97 -12.50 0.72
C LYS A 90 -3.15 -11.22 0.92
N MET A 91 -2.00 -11.09 0.26
CA MET A 91 -1.17 -9.89 0.32
C MET A 91 -1.93 -8.67 -0.24
N ARG A 92 -2.58 -8.80 -1.41
CA ARG A 92 -3.41 -7.74 -2.00
C ARG A 92 -4.53 -7.30 -1.05
N SER A 93 -5.25 -8.25 -0.44
CA SER A 93 -6.29 -7.94 0.55
C SER A 93 -5.73 -7.14 1.72
N LYS A 94 -4.62 -7.60 2.32
CA LYS A 94 -4.00 -6.95 3.47
C LYS A 94 -3.46 -5.56 3.14
N MET A 95 -2.83 -5.40 1.97
CA MET A 95 -2.39 -4.08 1.51
C MET A 95 -3.57 -3.14 1.27
N ARG A 96 -4.69 -3.63 0.73
CA ARG A 96 -5.91 -2.83 0.57
C ARG A 96 -6.52 -2.42 1.91
N GLU A 97 -6.48 -3.29 2.91
CA GLU A 97 -6.94 -2.98 4.27
C GLU A 97 -6.14 -1.85 4.92
N ILE A 98 -4.82 -1.80 4.68
CA ILE A 98 -3.91 -0.80 5.27
C ILE A 98 -3.92 0.50 4.46
N PHE A 99 -3.82 0.42 3.13
CA PHE A 99 -3.62 1.57 2.25
C PHE A 99 -4.88 2.01 1.51
N GLY A 100 -5.80 1.08 1.24
CA GLY A 100 -6.93 1.31 0.34
C GLY A 100 -8.16 1.96 0.98
N LYS A 101 -8.36 1.83 2.30
CA LYS A 101 -9.50 2.48 2.97
C LYS A 101 -9.42 4.01 2.98
N ARG A 102 -8.21 4.58 3.00
CA ARG A 102 -8.03 6.04 3.00
C ARG A 102 -8.15 6.69 1.62
N VAL A 103 -8.12 5.91 0.55
CA VAL A 103 -8.30 6.43 -0.82
C VAL A 103 -9.71 7.00 -1.01
N GLN A 104 -10.71 6.49 -0.27
CA GLN A 104 -12.06 7.06 -0.27
C GLN A 104 -12.16 8.37 0.53
N ASP A 105 -11.44 8.49 1.64
CA ASP A 105 -11.47 9.71 2.49
C ASP A 105 -10.67 10.88 1.89
N THR A 106 -9.88 10.66 0.83
CA THR A 106 -9.14 11.73 0.14
C THR A 106 -9.94 12.37 -1.00
N GLU A 107 -11.13 11.84 -1.33
CA GLU A 107 -12.03 12.37 -2.37
C GLU A 107 -13.18 13.23 -1.82
N GLU A 108 -13.21 13.53 -0.51
CA GLU A 108 -14.17 14.47 0.09
C GLU A 108 -13.46 15.67 0.75
N ILE A 109 -12.51 16.30 0.06
CA ILE A 109 -12.47 17.76 0.16
C ILE A 109 -13.65 18.21 -0.67
N SER A 110 -14.77 18.52 0.01
CA SER A 110 -15.95 18.99 -0.71
C SER A 110 -15.54 20.20 -1.55
N VAL A 111 -15.95 20.23 -2.81
CA VAL A 111 -15.75 21.39 -3.69
C VAL A 111 -16.25 22.68 -3.01
N GLN A 112 -17.22 22.54 -2.09
CA GLN A 112 -17.71 23.60 -1.22
C GLN A 112 -16.64 24.19 -0.29
N GLU A 113 -15.79 23.37 0.34
CA GLU A 113 -14.70 23.85 1.22
C GLU A 113 -13.59 24.58 0.45
N LEU A 114 -13.40 24.24 -0.83
CA LEU A 114 -12.47 24.97 -1.72
C LEU A 114 -13.08 26.30 -2.18
N ILE A 115 -14.38 26.33 -2.47
CA ILE A 115 -15.13 27.53 -2.87
C ILE A 115 -15.22 28.52 -1.71
N ASP A 116 -15.46 28.06 -0.48
CA ASP A 116 -15.62 28.92 0.69
C ASP A 116 -14.30 29.55 1.17
N ASN A 117 -13.14 29.02 0.74
CA ASN A 117 -11.80 29.51 1.12
C ASN A 117 -11.02 30.21 -0.01
N SER A 118 -11.54 30.23 -1.24
CA SER A 118 -10.92 30.97 -2.33
C SER A 118 -11.65 32.29 -2.54
N ASP A 119 -10.95 33.42 -2.36
CA ASP A 119 -11.44 34.73 -2.78
C ASP A 119 -11.88 34.63 -4.26
N PHE A 120 -13.20 34.67 -4.48
CA PHE A 120 -13.87 34.45 -5.77
C PHE A 120 -13.34 35.32 -6.93
N ALA A 121 -12.60 36.39 -6.63
CA ALA A 121 -11.91 37.21 -7.62
C ALA A 121 -10.85 36.44 -8.41
N ASN A 122 -10.17 35.46 -7.78
CA ASN A 122 -9.02 34.78 -8.38
C ASN A 122 -9.41 33.68 -9.39
N LEU A 123 -10.59 33.06 -9.22
CA LEU A 123 -11.06 32.00 -10.13
C LEU A 123 -11.56 32.55 -11.47
N GLN A 124 -12.14 33.75 -11.47
CA GLN A 124 -12.62 34.38 -12.70
C GLN A 124 -11.45 34.83 -13.59
N GLU A 125 -10.38 35.36 -13.00
CA GLU A 125 -9.14 35.70 -13.73
C GLU A 125 -8.48 34.47 -14.36
N ILE A 126 -8.41 33.36 -13.62
CA ILE A 126 -7.85 32.10 -14.14
C ILE A 126 -8.71 31.55 -15.29
N MET A 127 -10.04 31.63 -15.19
CA MET A 127 -10.94 31.22 -16.28
C MET A 127 -10.81 32.09 -17.54
N ASP A 128 -10.59 33.39 -17.38
CA ASP A 128 -10.40 34.32 -18.49
C ASP A 128 -9.01 34.14 -19.16
N GLU A 129 -7.97 33.80 -18.39
CA GLU A 129 -6.67 33.39 -18.96
C GLU A 129 -6.76 32.08 -19.74
N PHE A 130 -7.50 31.09 -19.24
CA PHE A 130 -7.69 29.81 -19.93
C PHE A 130 -8.46 29.97 -21.24
N LYS A 131 -9.46 30.87 -21.31
CA LYS A 131 -10.20 31.14 -22.55
C LYS A 131 -9.33 31.77 -23.64
N LYS A 132 -8.41 32.66 -23.27
CA LYS A 132 -7.48 33.30 -24.24
C LYS A 132 -6.47 32.34 -24.87
N LEU A 133 -6.26 31.15 -24.29
CA LEU A 133 -5.36 30.13 -24.86
C LEU A 133 -6.02 29.32 -25.98
N TYR A 134 -7.34 29.45 -26.17
CA TYR A 134 -8.12 28.69 -27.15
C TYR A 134 -8.87 29.58 -28.15
N GLU A 135 -8.58 30.89 -28.19
CA GLU A 135 -8.91 31.83 -29.28
C GLU A 135 -7.64 32.25 -30.02
#